data_AF-A0A524NB29-F1
#
_entry.id   AF-A0A524NB29-F1
#
_cell.length_a   1.000
_cell.length_b   1.000
_cell.length_c   1.000
_cell.angle_alpha   90.00
_cell.angle_beta   90.00
_cell.angle_gamma   90.00
#
_symmetry.space_group_name_H-M   'P 1'
#
loop_
_entity.id
_entity.type
_entity.pdbx_description
1 polymer ?
#
loop_
_entity_poly.entity_id
_entity_poly.type
_entity_poly.pdbx_seq_one_letter_code
_entity_poly.pdbx_strand_id
1 'polypeptide(L)'
;MTGTEVTDTPPVSGARPGTGRPAARDLGGSDVIAKDLARVRIAILFIGYLIVGAAAGGIFDHFEWELIGAPVLPTVAALLLVGRSGPLRALGAGTAIVMSVVLAVILGGGGAGDIIDAFTSGIQGLLSTDWPSPTRSDLIGAVVAVAATSTAVSDELAIRRRSHLLPLLPLLLCYLGVIALSAPQGVVWRWLILLGVVAAIFAMFRNEGTLHDRMVLLRGERRVIPLLLITIAVVAFIAIPVS
;
A
#
# COMPACT_ATOMS: atom_id res chain seq x y z
N MET A 1 -58.48 40.68 31.91
CA MET A 1 -58.69 40.68 30.44
C MET A 1 -57.33 40.60 29.78
N THR A 2 -56.97 39.42 29.25
CA THR A 2 -56.23 39.22 27.99
C THR A 2 -56.01 37.72 27.85
N GLY A 3 -56.74 37.13 26.92
CA GLY A 3 -56.87 35.69 26.72
C GLY A 3 -55.64 35.08 26.04
N THR A 4 -55.44 33.81 26.38
CA THR A 4 -54.52 32.86 25.76
C THR A 4 -55.05 32.45 24.40
N GLU A 5 -54.35 32.81 23.33
CA GLU A 5 -54.65 32.39 21.96
C GLU A 5 -54.07 30.99 21.74
N VAL A 6 -54.95 29.98 21.77
CA VAL A 6 -54.63 28.58 21.45
C VAL A 6 -54.80 28.42 19.95
N THR A 7 -53.69 28.40 19.21
CA THR A 7 -53.67 28.07 17.79
C THR A 7 -53.82 26.57 17.57
N ASP A 8 -55.03 26.16 17.19
CA ASP A 8 -55.37 24.86 16.62
C ASP A 8 -54.67 24.67 15.26
N THR A 9 -53.70 23.77 15.20
CA THR A 9 -53.19 23.23 13.93
C THR A 9 -53.96 21.96 13.54
N PRO A 10 -54.45 21.84 12.30
CA PRO A 10 -55.22 20.68 11.85
C PRO A 10 -54.37 19.41 11.76
N PRO A 11 -54.98 18.21 11.91
CA PRO A 11 -54.28 16.95 11.76
C PRO A 11 -53.90 16.70 10.29
N VAL A 12 -52.60 16.66 10.00
CA VAL A 12 -52.06 16.22 8.71
C VAL A 12 -52.30 14.71 8.58
N SER A 13 -53.47 14.37 8.05
CA SER A 13 -53.83 13.05 7.57
C SER A 13 -53.30 12.85 6.15
N GLY A 14 -52.62 11.72 5.92
CA GLY A 14 -52.76 11.01 4.66
C GLY A 14 -51.71 11.26 3.59
N ALA A 15 -50.52 10.70 3.77
CA ALA A 15 -49.82 10.04 2.68
C ALA A 15 -48.88 9.00 3.28
N ARG A 16 -49.27 7.71 3.30
CA ARG A 16 -48.28 6.64 3.44
C ARG A 16 -47.39 6.73 2.21
N PRO A 17 -46.11 7.15 2.33
CA PRO A 17 -45.19 7.05 1.23
C PRO A 17 -45.13 5.57 0.92
N GLY A 18 -45.48 5.19 -0.31
CA GLY A 18 -45.37 3.82 -0.75
C GLY A 18 -44.01 3.32 -0.32
N THR A 19 -43.99 2.24 0.45
CA THR A 19 -42.81 1.41 0.66
C THR A 19 -42.51 0.77 -0.68
N GLY A 20 -42.10 1.60 -1.65
CA GLY A 20 -41.48 1.20 -2.88
C GLY A 20 -40.27 0.42 -2.43
N ARG A 21 -40.43 -0.91 -2.41
CA ARG A 21 -39.32 -1.85 -2.27
C ARG A 21 -38.21 -1.29 -3.16
N PRO A 22 -37.08 -0.84 -2.59
CA PRO A 22 -35.98 -0.38 -3.40
C PRO A 22 -35.72 -1.49 -4.40
N ALA A 23 -35.84 -1.15 -5.68
CA ALA A 23 -35.67 -2.11 -6.76
C ALA A 23 -34.42 -2.92 -6.45
N ALA A 24 -34.58 -4.23 -6.31
CA ALA A 24 -33.51 -5.21 -6.02
C ALA A 24 -32.57 -5.36 -7.23
N ARG A 25 -32.25 -4.24 -7.88
CA ARG A 25 -31.60 -4.13 -9.16
C ARG A 25 -30.30 -3.39 -8.91
N ASP A 26 -29.24 -4.14 -9.15
CA ASP A 26 -27.87 -3.69 -9.37
C ASP A 26 -26.87 -3.67 -8.20
N LEU A 27 -27.09 -4.49 -7.16
CA LEU A 27 -26.05 -4.74 -6.15
C LEU A 27 -24.85 -5.51 -6.73
N GLY A 28 -25.08 -6.39 -7.72
CA GLY A 28 -24.03 -7.24 -8.29
C GLY A 28 -22.95 -6.49 -9.07
N GLY A 29 -23.31 -5.47 -9.86
CA GLY A 29 -22.34 -4.73 -10.68
C GLY A 29 -21.37 -3.89 -9.84
N SER A 30 -21.87 -3.27 -8.77
CA SER A 30 -21.07 -2.43 -7.88
C SER A 30 -19.96 -3.19 -7.15
N ASP A 31 -20.20 -4.47 -6.83
CA ASP A 31 -19.25 -5.33 -6.14
C ASP A 31 -18.12 -5.82 -7.05
N VAL A 32 -18.42 -6.08 -8.33
CA VAL A 32 -17.40 -6.47 -9.31
C VAL A 32 -16.44 -5.31 -9.55
N ILE A 33 -16.96 -4.10 -9.79
CA ILE A 33 -16.15 -2.89 -10.03
C ILE A 33 -15.25 -2.59 -8.82
N ALA A 34 -15.78 -2.74 -7.59
CA ALA A 34 -15.00 -2.52 -6.38
C ALA A 34 -13.85 -3.53 -6.21
N LYS A 35 -14.05 -4.79 -6.60
CA LYS A 35 -13.01 -5.83 -6.56
C LYS A 35 -11.92 -5.58 -7.59
N ASP A 36 -12.29 -5.19 -8.81
CA ASP A 36 -11.32 -4.92 -9.87
C ASP A 36 -10.48 -3.69 -9.55
N LEU A 37 -11.09 -2.64 -8.98
CA LEU A 37 -10.33 -1.48 -8.50
C LEU A 37 -9.34 -1.86 -7.38
N ALA A 38 -9.75 -2.72 -6.43
CA ALA A 38 -8.85 -3.20 -5.38
C ALA A 38 -7.66 -3.97 -5.95
N ARG A 39 -7.89 -4.84 -6.95
CA ARG A 39 -6.82 -5.59 -7.64
C ARG A 39 -5.84 -4.68 -8.37
N VAL A 40 -6.33 -3.65 -9.06
CA VAL A 40 -5.48 -2.66 -9.72
C VAL A 40 -4.62 -1.90 -8.69
N ARG A 41 -5.20 -1.49 -7.57
CA ARG A 41 -4.45 -0.82 -6.49
C ARG A 41 -3.37 -1.70 -5.90
N ILE A 42 -3.67 -2.97 -5.63
CA ILE A 42 -2.71 -3.98 -5.18
C ILE A 42 -1.58 -4.14 -6.21
N ALA A 43 -1.90 -4.25 -7.51
CA ALA A 43 -0.90 -4.38 -8.56
C ALA A 43 0.04 -3.16 -8.67
N ILE A 44 -0.48 -1.95 -8.45
CA ILE A 44 0.34 -0.73 -8.44
C ILE A 44 1.27 -0.70 -7.22
N LEU A 45 0.77 -1.08 -6.03
CA LEU A 45 1.58 -1.17 -4.82
C LEU A 45 2.67 -2.23 -4.96
N PHE A 46 2.35 -3.37 -5.57
CA PHE A 46 3.33 -4.41 -5.91
C PHE A 46 4.49 -3.86 -6.74
N ILE A 47 4.21 -3.08 -7.80
CA ILE A 47 5.26 -2.41 -8.59
C ILE A 47 6.09 -1.48 -7.70
N GLY A 48 5.46 -0.73 -6.79
CA GLY A 48 6.14 0.09 -5.80
C GLY A 48 7.11 -0.72 -4.93
N TYR A 49 6.69 -1.86 -4.40
CA TYR A 49 7.53 -2.72 -3.57
C TYR A 49 8.64 -3.43 -4.36
N LEU A 50 8.43 -3.75 -5.64
CA LEU A 50 9.53 -4.24 -6.50
C LEU A 50 10.63 -3.18 -6.63
N ILE A 51 10.26 -1.89 -6.76
CA ILE A 51 11.21 -0.78 -6.80
C ILE A 51 11.93 -0.63 -5.46
N VAL A 52 11.21 -0.75 -4.34
CA VAL A 52 11.82 -0.72 -2.99
C VAL A 52 12.80 -1.89 -2.80
N GLY A 53 12.43 -3.10 -3.22
CA GLY A 53 13.32 -4.27 -3.18
C GLY A 53 14.58 -4.09 -4.02
N ALA A 54 14.45 -3.52 -5.22
CA ALA A 54 15.60 -3.19 -6.06
C ALA A 54 16.48 -2.09 -5.46
N ALA A 55 15.89 -1.12 -4.76
CA ALA A 55 16.61 -0.08 -4.03
C ALA A 55 17.31 -0.64 -2.77
N ALA A 56 16.73 -1.67 -2.14
CA ALA A 56 17.27 -2.31 -0.94
C ALA A 56 18.60 -3.02 -1.17
N GLY A 57 19.00 -3.30 -2.42
CA GLY A 57 20.37 -3.72 -2.73
C GLY A 57 21.44 -2.71 -2.26
N GLY A 58 21.09 -1.43 -2.13
CA GLY A 58 21.97 -0.41 -1.55
C GLY A 58 22.35 -0.68 -0.08
N ILE A 59 21.58 -1.48 0.65
CA ILE A 59 21.90 -1.89 2.02
C ILE A 59 23.17 -2.76 2.04
N PHE A 60 23.36 -3.60 1.03
CA PHE A 60 24.42 -4.60 0.97
C PHE A 60 25.54 -4.24 -0.03
N ASP A 61 25.49 -3.05 -0.61
CA ASP A 61 26.33 -2.62 -1.74
C ASP A 61 26.25 -3.55 -2.98
N HIS A 62 25.26 -4.45 -3.03
CA HIS A 62 25.10 -5.50 -4.05
C HIS A 62 23.64 -5.67 -4.44
N PHE A 63 23.42 -6.13 -5.67
CA PHE A 63 22.08 -6.37 -6.18
C PHE A 63 21.62 -7.79 -5.80
N GLU A 64 20.72 -7.88 -4.83
CA GLU A 64 20.15 -9.15 -4.35
C GLU A 64 18.74 -9.37 -4.92
N TRP A 65 18.57 -10.44 -5.71
CA TRP A 65 17.30 -10.75 -6.39
C TRP A 65 16.20 -11.16 -5.40
N GLU A 66 16.60 -11.71 -4.27
CA GLU A 66 15.76 -12.14 -3.15
C GLU A 66 14.93 -10.97 -2.61
N LEU A 67 15.52 -9.77 -2.56
CA LEU A 67 14.86 -8.55 -2.07
C LEU A 67 13.76 -8.09 -3.03
N ILE A 68 13.96 -8.26 -4.34
CA ILE A 68 12.94 -7.96 -5.37
C ILE A 68 11.81 -8.97 -5.33
N GLY A 69 12.10 -10.22 -4.97
CA GLY A 69 11.10 -11.28 -4.83
C GLY A 69 10.19 -11.13 -3.60
N ALA A 70 10.61 -10.37 -2.58
CA ALA A 70 9.91 -10.23 -1.30
C ALA A 70 8.39 -9.92 -1.38
N PRO A 71 7.91 -8.99 -2.23
CA PRO A 71 6.48 -8.67 -2.29
C PRO A 71 5.63 -9.69 -3.08
N VAL A 72 6.24 -10.64 -3.80
CA VAL A 72 5.51 -11.50 -4.75
C VAL A 72 4.46 -12.36 -4.04
N LEU A 73 4.84 -13.12 -3.01
CA LEU A 73 3.89 -14.01 -2.34
C LEU A 73 2.80 -13.24 -1.56
N PRO A 74 3.10 -12.17 -0.79
CA PRO A 74 2.08 -11.34 -0.15
C PRO A 74 1.05 -10.78 -1.14
N THR A 75 1.52 -10.24 -2.28
CA THR A 75 0.64 -9.70 -3.32
C THR A 75 -0.21 -10.79 -3.96
N VAL A 76 0.35 -11.96 -4.29
CA VAL A 76 -0.42 -13.08 -4.84
C VAL A 76 -1.49 -13.52 -3.85
N ALA A 77 -1.15 -13.66 -2.57
CA ALA A 77 -2.12 -14.01 -1.53
C ALA A 77 -3.23 -12.94 -1.41
N ALA A 78 -2.88 -11.66 -1.42
CA ALA A 78 -3.85 -10.58 -1.40
C ALA A 78 -4.80 -10.62 -2.60
N LEU A 79 -4.28 -10.81 -3.82
CA LEU A 79 -5.07 -10.90 -5.06
C LEU A 79 -6.03 -12.11 -5.06
N LEU A 80 -5.56 -13.28 -4.60
CA LEU A 80 -6.37 -14.50 -4.53
C LEU A 80 -7.47 -14.42 -3.47
N LEU A 81 -7.22 -13.69 -2.38
CA LEU A 81 -8.14 -13.57 -1.26
C LEU A 81 -8.99 -12.30 -1.28
N VAL A 82 -8.97 -11.53 -2.39
CA VAL A 82 -9.89 -10.40 -2.58
C VAL A 82 -11.35 -10.89 -2.48
N GLY A 83 -12.10 -10.30 -1.55
CA GLY A 83 -13.50 -10.64 -1.29
C GLY A 83 -13.71 -11.81 -0.32
N ARG A 84 -12.65 -12.35 0.27
CA ARG A 84 -12.73 -13.30 1.40
C ARG A 84 -12.87 -12.58 2.73
N SER A 85 -13.21 -13.33 3.78
CA SER A 85 -13.34 -12.79 5.14
C SER A 85 -12.00 -12.24 5.64
N GLY A 86 -12.06 -11.22 6.51
CA GLY A 86 -10.88 -10.60 7.13
C GLY A 86 -9.89 -11.60 7.75
N PRO A 87 -10.36 -12.58 8.56
CA PRO A 87 -9.47 -13.58 9.16
C PRO A 87 -8.73 -14.43 8.12
N LEU A 88 -9.40 -14.88 7.06
CA LEU A 88 -8.76 -15.71 6.03
C LEU A 88 -7.67 -14.93 5.27
N ARG A 89 -7.91 -13.64 5.03
CA ARG A 89 -6.91 -12.74 4.42
C ARG A 89 -5.70 -12.54 5.32
N ALA A 90 -5.92 -12.29 6.62
CA ALA A 90 -4.84 -12.14 7.59
C ALA A 90 -3.99 -13.42 7.69
N LEU A 91 -4.63 -14.59 7.68
CA LEU A 91 -3.96 -15.89 7.70
C LEU A 91 -3.14 -16.10 6.42
N GLY A 92 -3.73 -15.85 5.26
CA GLY A 92 -3.03 -15.94 3.97
C GLY A 92 -1.85 -14.98 3.84
N ALA A 93 -1.99 -13.74 4.33
CA ALA A 93 -0.91 -12.77 4.39
C ALA A 93 0.22 -13.25 5.32
N GLY A 94 -0.11 -13.72 6.53
CA GLY A 94 0.87 -14.28 7.47
C GLY A 94 1.65 -15.45 6.88
N THR A 95 0.96 -16.41 6.25
CA THR A 95 1.61 -17.54 5.56
C THR A 95 2.49 -17.06 4.41
N ALA A 96 2.04 -16.10 3.60
CA ALA A 96 2.81 -15.58 2.48
C ALA A 96 4.08 -14.84 2.92
N ILE A 97 4.02 -14.09 4.03
CA ILE A 97 5.20 -13.43 4.62
C ILE A 97 6.23 -14.48 5.04
N VAL A 98 5.81 -15.48 5.83
CA VAL A 98 6.71 -16.55 6.29
C VAL A 98 7.33 -17.28 5.09
N MET A 99 6.52 -17.64 4.09
CA MET A 99 7.02 -18.32 2.89
C MET A 99 8.00 -17.45 2.07
N SER A 100 7.83 -16.13 2.06
CA SER A 100 8.76 -15.22 1.38
C SER A 100 10.12 -15.20 2.06
N VAL A 101 10.12 -15.15 3.39
CA VAL A 101 11.35 -15.19 4.19
C VAL A 101 12.06 -16.54 4.04
N VAL A 102 11.32 -17.65 4.16
CA VAL A 102 11.84 -19.00 3.95
C VAL A 102 12.49 -19.12 2.58
N LEU A 103 11.81 -18.66 1.52
CA LEU A 103 12.34 -18.70 0.16
C LEU A 103 13.61 -17.87 0.01
N ALA A 104 13.62 -16.63 0.50
CA ALA A 104 14.79 -15.76 0.42
C ALA A 104 16.00 -16.33 1.17
N VAL A 105 15.79 -16.85 2.38
CA VAL A 105 16.87 -17.45 3.18
C VAL A 105 17.45 -18.69 2.49
N ILE A 106 16.60 -19.57 1.96
CA ILE A 106 17.06 -20.78 1.24
C ILE A 106 17.83 -20.40 -0.04
N LEU A 107 17.35 -19.41 -0.80
CA LEU A 107 18.04 -18.93 -1.99
C LEU A 107 19.40 -18.30 -1.67
N GLY A 108 19.49 -17.58 -0.54
CA GLY A 108 20.73 -17.05 0.00
C GLY A 108 21.65 -18.10 0.66
N GLY A 109 21.30 -19.40 0.62
CA GLY A 109 22.12 -20.49 1.17
C GLY A 109 22.00 -20.68 2.69
N GLY A 110 21.06 -20.01 3.34
CA GLY A 110 20.81 -20.12 4.78
C GLY A 110 20.02 -21.37 5.19
N GLY A 111 20.02 -21.65 6.50
CA GLY A 111 19.33 -22.76 7.13
C GLY A 111 18.08 -22.34 7.91
N ALA A 112 17.47 -23.30 8.62
CA ALA A 112 16.28 -23.06 9.43
C ALA A 112 16.52 -22.10 10.61
N GLY A 113 17.75 -22.05 11.15
CA GLY A 113 18.14 -21.09 12.19
C GLY A 113 18.03 -19.65 11.69
N ASP A 114 18.57 -19.38 10.49
CA ASP A 114 18.54 -18.06 9.86
C ASP A 114 17.12 -17.53 9.62
N ILE A 115 16.15 -18.43 9.39
CA ILE A 115 14.74 -18.07 9.25
C ILE A 115 14.19 -17.51 10.57
N ILE A 116 14.55 -18.12 11.71
CA ILE A 116 14.11 -17.65 13.03
C ILE A 116 14.85 -16.36 13.40
N ASP A 117 16.15 -16.32 13.11
CA ASP A 117 17.00 -15.15 13.33
C ASP A 117 16.51 -13.95 12.52
N ALA A 118 16.06 -14.14 11.28
CA ALA A 118 15.47 -13.09 10.45
C ALA A 118 14.33 -12.30 11.14
N PHE A 119 13.51 -12.96 11.96
CA PHE A 119 12.42 -12.30 12.70
C PHE A 119 12.83 -11.75 14.07
N THR A 120 14.02 -12.11 14.56
CA THR A 120 14.46 -11.81 15.92
C THR A 120 15.77 -11.01 15.90
N SER A 121 16.90 -11.71 15.88
CA SER A 121 18.25 -11.15 15.93
C SER A 121 18.63 -10.36 14.67
N GLY A 122 18.06 -10.70 13.50
CA GLY A 122 18.34 -10.05 12.22
C GLY A 122 17.95 -8.56 12.21
N ILE A 123 16.82 -8.20 12.83
CA ILE A 123 16.42 -6.78 12.97
C ILE A 123 17.41 -6.03 13.87
N GLN A 124 17.88 -6.67 14.95
CA GLN A 124 18.90 -6.08 15.82
C GLN A 124 20.24 -5.94 15.10
N GLY A 125 20.59 -6.91 14.26
CA GLY A 125 21.78 -6.88 13.40
C GLY A 125 21.74 -5.74 12.39
N LEU A 126 20.60 -5.48 11.75
CA LEU A 126 20.41 -4.35 10.83
C LEU A 126 20.56 -2.99 11.52
N LEU A 127 20.26 -2.91 12.81
CA LEU A 127 20.39 -1.69 13.62
C LEU A 127 21.72 -1.61 14.38
N SER A 128 22.57 -2.62 14.22
CA SER A 128 23.90 -2.63 14.81
C SER A 128 24.84 -1.67 14.06
N THR A 129 25.98 -1.37 14.67
CA THR A 129 27.03 -0.56 14.05
C THR A 129 27.86 -1.35 13.04
N ASP A 130 27.73 -2.69 13.02
CA ASP A 130 28.43 -3.53 12.07
C ASP A 130 27.72 -3.45 10.72
N TRP A 131 28.49 -3.16 9.66
CA TRP A 131 27.92 -3.01 8.33
C TRP A 131 27.31 -4.34 7.85
N PRO A 132 26.07 -4.32 7.31
CA PRO A 132 25.40 -5.55 6.90
C PRO A 132 26.09 -6.21 5.71
N SER A 133 26.55 -7.45 5.90
CA SER A 133 27.13 -8.26 4.82
C SER A 133 26.03 -9.04 4.07
N PRO A 134 26.04 -9.09 2.72
CA PRO A 134 25.11 -9.92 1.95
C PRO A 134 25.30 -11.43 2.18
N THR A 135 26.47 -11.85 2.69
CA THR A 135 26.72 -13.26 3.01
C THR A 135 25.93 -13.77 4.23
N ARG A 136 25.22 -12.88 4.92
CA ARG A 136 24.44 -13.16 6.12
C ARG A 136 22.96 -13.31 5.74
N SER A 137 22.54 -14.56 5.56
CA SER A 137 21.17 -14.92 5.18
C SER A 137 20.12 -14.45 6.19
N ASP A 138 20.47 -14.34 7.47
CA ASP A 138 19.61 -13.79 8.53
C ASP A 138 19.25 -12.32 8.28
N LEU A 139 20.21 -11.51 7.84
CA LEU A 139 19.99 -10.08 7.52
C LEU A 139 19.14 -9.91 6.26
N ILE A 140 19.41 -10.69 5.20
CA ILE A 140 18.55 -10.70 4.00
C ILE A 140 17.13 -11.09 4.39
N GLY A 141 16.98 -12.16 5.17
CA GLY A 141 15.68 -12.61 5.67
C GLY A 141 14.95 -11.52 6.46
N ALA A 142 15.64 -10.75 7.30
CA ALA A 142 15.05 -9.65 8.06
C ALA A 142 14.54 -8.52 7.15
N VAL A 143 15.31 -8.10 6.14
CA VAL A 143 14.85 -7.09 5.16
C VAL A 143 13.64 -7.60 4.38
N VAL A 144 13.67 -8.87 3.94
CA VAL A 144 12.53 -9.51 3.26
C VAL A 144 11.30 -9.58 4.17
N ALA A 145 11.46 -9.90 5.45
CA ALA A 145 10.37 -9.93 6.42
C ALA A 145 9.69 -8.56 6.55
N VAL A 146 10.48 -7.49 6.66
CA VAL A 146 9.96 -6.11 6.74
C VAL A 146 9.27 -5.70 5.44
N ALA A 147 9.86 -5.98 4.29
CA ALA A 147 9.29 -5.63 2.98
C ALA A 147 8.00 -6.41 2.70
N ALA A 148 7.99 -7.73 2.94
CA ALA A 148 6.82 -8.59 2.78
C ALA A 148 5.68 -8.19 3.74
N THR A 149 6.00 -7.88 5.00
CA THR A 149 5.02 -7.40 5.97
C THR A 149 4.42 -6.07 5.54
N SER A 150 5.27 -5.12 5.12
CA SER A 150 4.82 -3.82 4.65
C SER A 150 3.92 -3.97 3.43
N THR A 151 4.28 -4.85 2.49
CA THR A 151 3.46 -5.20 1.30
C THR A 151 2.09 -5.72 1.71
N ALA A 152 2.05 -6.72 2.60
CA ALA A 152 0.79 -7.29 3.08
C ALA A 152 -0.12 -6.25 3.76
N VAL A 153 0.47 -5.36 4.57
CA VAL A 153 -0.28 -4.26 5.23
C VAL A 153 -0.82 -3.29 4.17
N SER A 154 0.02 -2.86 3.23
CA SER A 154 -0.39 -2.00 2.13
C SER A 154 -1.51 -2.61 1.29
N ASP A 155 -1.43 -3.88 0.96
CA ASP A 155 -2.47 -4.60 0.20
C ASP A 155 -3.78 -4.71 0.98
N GLU A 156 -3.72 -5.00 2.29
CA GLU A 156 -4.92 -5.03 3.14
C GLU A 156 -5.56 -3.64 3.26
N LEU A 157 -4.76 -2.59 3.35
CA LEU A 157 -5.23 -1.21 3.35
C LEU A 157 -5.82 -0.82 1.98
N ALA A 158 -5.27 -1.33 0.86
CA ALA A 158 -5.76 -1.06 -0.49
C ALA A 158 -7.17 -1.62 -0.73
N ILE A 159 -7.57 -2.65 0.01
CA ILE A 159 -8.93 -3.19 -0.02
C ILE A 159 -9.91 -2.30 0.77
N ARG A 160 -9.44 -1.49 1.74
CA ARG A 160 -10.31 -0.64 2.55
C ARG A 160 -10.76 0.59 1.76
N ARG A 161 -12.08 0.83 1.73
CA ARG A 161 -12.68 1.89 0.92
C ARG A 161 -12.46 3.32 1.45
N ARG A 162 -12.27 3.48 2.76
CA ARG A 162 -12.31 4.79 3.45
C ARG A 162 -11.03 5.63 3.33
N SER A 163 -9.90 5.02 3.00
CA SER A 163 -8.61 5.70 3.03
C SER A 163 -7.88 5.48 1.72
N HIS A 164 -7.88 6.49 0.86
CA HIS A 164 -7.34 6.34 -0.48
C HIS A 164 -5.81 6.28 -0.49
N LEU A 165 -5.14 7.20 0.22
CA LEU A 165 -3.67 7.31 0.20
C LEU A 165 -2.97 6.50 1.31
N LEU A 166 -3.72 6.08 2.32
CA LEU A 166 -3.19 5.33 3.47
C LEU A 166 -2.43 4.03 3.08
N PRO A 167 -2.77 3.30 2.01
CA PRO A 167 -1.97 2.16 1.55
C PRO A 167 -0.55 2.50 1.08
N LEU A 168 -0.25 3.76 0.76
CA LEU A 168 1.10 4.20 0.41
C LEU A 168 2.00 4.42 1.64
N LEU A 169 1.40 4.53 2.85
CA LEU A 169 2.16 4.83 4.06
C LEU A 169 3.15 3.70 4.42
N PRO A 170 2.78 2.40 4.43
CA PRO A 170 3.75 1.34 4.70
C PRO A 170 4.85 1.26 3.62
N LEU A 171 4.53 1.57 2.36
CA LEU A 171 5.50 1.61 1.26
C LEU A 171 6.53 2.73 1.50
N LEU A 172 6.06 3.92 1.86
CA LEU A 172 6.91 5.07 2.17
C LEU A 172 7.81 4.79 3.37
N LEU A 173 7.26 4.26 4.47
CA LEU A 173 8.05 3.90 5.65
C LEU A 173 9.10 2.84 5.33
N CYS A 174 8.75 1.83 4.53
CA CYS A 174 9.69 0.79 4.10
C CYS A 174 10.83 1.39 3.28
N TYR A 175 10.53 2.29 2.33
CA TYR A 175 11.56 2.97 1.54
C TYR A 175 12.45 3.89 2.38
N LEU A 176 11.89 4.63 3.35
CA LEU A 176 12.67 5.44 4.28
C LEU A 176 13.60 4.57 5.14
N GLY A 177 13.14 3.38 5.55
CA GLY A 177 13.97 2.39 6.22
C GLY A 177 15.13 1.93 5.35
N VAL A 178 14.87 1.64 4.06
CA VAL A 178 15.93 1.30 3.09
C VAL A 178 16.95 2.43 2.96
N ILE A 179 16.52 3.69 2.81
CA ILE A 179 17.43 4.84 2.75
C ILE A 179 18.28 4.94 4.02
N ALA A 180 17.64 4.81 5.19
CA ALA A 180 18.33 4.92 6.48
C ALA A 180 19.40 3.82 6.65
N LEU A 181 19.11 2.60 6.18
CA LEU A 181 20.03 1.46 6.25
C LEU A 181 21.12 1.50 5.16
N SER A 182 20.95 2.25 4.07
CA SER A 182 21.90 2.31 2.94
C SER A 182 23.01 3.38 3.09
N ALA A 183 23.30 3.85 4.30
CA ALA A 183 24.28 4.93 4.53
C ALA A 183 25.75 4.43 4.42
N PRO A 184 26.60 4.91 3.48
CA PRO A 184 26.73 6.31 3.11
C PRO A 184 26.24 6.65 1.69
N GLN A 185 25.65 5.71 0.95
CA GLN A 185 25.25 5.93 -0.44
C GLN A 185 24.19 7.04 -0.58
N GLY A 186 23.43 7.30 0.49
CA GLY A 186 22.45 8.38 0.56
C GLY A 186 21.24 8.12 -0.34
N VAL A 187 20.50 9.20 -0.65
CA VAL A 187 19.29 9.10 -1.46
C VAL A 187 19.66 8.97 -2.94
N VAL A 188 19.40 7.80 -3.51
CA VAL A 188 19.51 7.60 -4.96
C VAL A 188 18.23 8.11 -5.64
N TRP A 189 18.34 9.29 -6.25
CA TRP A 189 17.23 10.01 -6.88
C TRP A 189 16.40 9.19 -7.88
N ARG A 190 17.03 8.26 -8.61
CA ARG A 190 16.31 7.43 -9.59
C ARG A 190 15.16 6.65 -8.94
N TRP A 191 15.40 6.10 -7.75
CA TRP A 191 14.42 5.27 -7.04
C TRP A 191 13.29 6.14 -6.47
N LEU A 192 13.63 7.30 -5.92
CA LEU A 192 12.67 8.27 -5.42
C LEU A 192 11.73 8.78 -6.53
N ILE A 193 12.28 9.09 -7.72
CA ILE A 193 11.49 9.52 -8.88
C ILE A 193 10.54 8.39 -9.32
N LEU A 194 11.02 7.15 -9.44
CA LEU A 194 10.19 6.00 -9.81
C LEU A 194 9.07 5.76 -8.80
N LEU A 195 9.35 5.83 -7.50
CA LEU A 195 8.33 5.73 -6.46
C LEU A 195 7.34 6.89 -6.50
N GLY A 196 7.80 8.10 -6.80
CA GLY A 196 6.94 9.27 -7.01
C GLY A 196 5.95 9.07 -8.16
N VAL A 197 6.42 8.49 -9.27
CA VAL A 197 5.56 8.12 -10.42
C VAL A 197 4.53 7.06 -10.00
N VAL A 198 4.94 6.00 -9.31
CA VAL A 198 4.01 4.97 -8.81
C VAL A 198 2.97 5.54 -7.85
N ALA A 199 3.38 6.42 -6.93
CA ALA A 199 2.48 7.09 -6.00
C ALA A 199 1.50 8.01 -6.72
N ALA A 200 1.94 8.75 -7.75
CA ALA A 200 1.08 9.59 -8.57
C ALA A 200 0.05 8.75 -9.35
N ILE A 201 0.49 7.65 -9.96
CA ILE A 201 -0.41 6.69 -10.64
C ILE A 201 -1.43 6.16 -9.63
N PHE A 202 -0.99 5.71 -8.46
CA PHE A 202 -1.87 5.22 -7.39
C PHE A 202 -2.91 6.27 -6.98
N ALA A 203 -2.48 7.53 -6.81
CA ALA A 203 -3.34 8.67 -6.48
C ALA A 203 -4.44 8.92 -7.54
N MET A 204 -4.14 8.71 -8.82
CA MET A 204 -5.12 8.83 -9.91
C MET A 204 -6.26 7.81 -9.81
N PHE A 205 -6.01 6.64 -9.23
CA PHE A 205 -7.04 5.62 -8.98
C PHE A 205 -7.85 5.88 -7.71
N ARG A 206 -8.29 7.15 -7.49
CA ARG A 206 -9.14 7.57 -6.35
C ARG A 206 -10.39 6.69 -6.21
N ASN A 207 -10.94 6.48 -5.02
CA ASN A 207 -12.07 5.55 -4.82
C ASN A 207 -13.47 6.17 -5.06
N GLU A 208 -13.57 7.35 -5.69
CA GLU A 208 -14.81 8.11 -5.86
C GLU A 208 -15.20 8.25 -7.35
N GLY A 209 -16.34 7.69 -7.77
CA GLY A 209 -16.91 7.82 -9.13
C GLY A 209 -16.63 6.65 -10.11
N THR A 210 -17.30 6.61 -11.26
CA THR A 210 -17.06 5.59 -12.30
C THR A 210 -15.75 5.88 -13.07
N LEU A 211 -15.04 4.84 -13.54
CA LEU A 211 -13.79 5.01 -14.32
C LEU A 211 -14.00 5.87 -15.59
N HIS A 212 -15.18 5.78 -16.18
CA HIS A 212 -15.54 6.53 -17.38
C HIS A 212 -15.67 8.04 -17.10
N ASP A 213 -16.42 8.43 -16.05
CA ASP A 213 -16.54 9.84 -15.64
C ASP A 213 -15.17 10.45 -15.32
N ARG A 214 -14.27 9.65 -14.75
CA ARG A 214 -12.91 10.08 -14.40
C ARG A 214 -12.00 10.26 -15.60
N MET A 215 -12.03 9.36 -16.59
CA MET A 215 -11.27 9.55 -17.82
C MET A 215 -11.76 10.78 -18.59
N VAL A 216 -13.06 11.06 -18.53
CA VAL A 216 -13.64 12.27 -19.13
C VAL A 216 -13.23 13.53 -18.38
N LEU A 217 -13.20 13.52 -17.04
CA LEU A 217 -12.67 14.60 -16.20
C LEU A 217 -11.18 14.85 -16.42
N LEU A 218 -10.36 13.80 -16.46
CA LEU A 218 -8.91 13.89 -16.69
C LEU A 218 -8.56 14.39 -18.10
N ARG A 219 -9.40 14.11 -19.09
CA ARG A 219 -9.20 14.59 -20.47
C ARG A 219 -9.58 16.07 -20.64
N GLY A 220 -10.37 16.62 -19.71
CA GLY A 220 -10.82 18.01 -19.73
C GLY A 220 -10.09 18.95 -18.76
N GLU A 221 -9.57 18.46 -17.64
CA GLU A 221 -9.15 19.33 -16.53
C GLU A 221 -7.63 19.55 -16.48
N ARG A 222 -7.18 20.71 -16.99
CA ARG A 222 -5.80 21.27 -16.91
C ARG A 222 -5.19 21.31 -15.49
N ARG A 223 -5.92 20.93 -14.43
CA ARG A 223 -5.55 21.04 -13.01
C ARG A 223 -4.71 19.88 -12.47
N VAL A 224 -4.58 18.78 -13.22
CA VAL A 224 -3.69 17.68 -12.81
C VAL A 224 -2.22 18.07 -12.96
N ILE A 225 -1.89 18.87 -13.98
CA ILE A 225 -0.54 19.38 -14.22
C ILE A 225 0.01 20.19 -13.03
N PRO A 226 -0.70 21.21 -12.48
CA PRO A 226 -0.21 21.95 -11.33
C PRO A 226 -0.14 21.11 -10.05
N LEU A 227 -1.03 20.14 -9.84
CA LEU A 227 -0.96 19.27 -8.66
C LEU A 227 0.27 18.36 -8.72
N LEU A 228 0.56 17.79 -9.90
CA LEU A 228 1.74 16.97 -10.15
C LEU A 228 3.02 17.82 -10.03
N LEU A 229 3.01 19.06 -10.52
CA LEU A 229 4.08 20.04 -10.32
C LEU A 229 4.31 20.38 -8.84
N ILE A 230 3.24 20.58 -8.05
CA ILE A 230 3.36 20.84 -6.61
C ILE A 230 3.95 19.63 -5.90
N THR A 231 3.51 18.41 -6.25
CA THR A 231 4.08 17.19 -5.67
C THR A 231 5.57 17.06 -6.01
N ILE A 232 5.96 17.29 -7.27
CA ILE A 232 7.37 17.31 -7.67
C ILE A 232 8.14 18.39 -6.90
N ALA A 233 7.59 19.58 -6.76
CA ALA A 233 8.23 20.70 -6.05
C ALA A 233 8.43 20.41 -4.57
N VAL A 234 7.44 19.81 -3.89
CA VAL A 234 7.55 19.42 -2.48
C VAL A 234 8.61 18.32 -2.30
N VAL A 235 8.61 17.31 -3.17
CA VAL A 235 9.64 16.25 -3.15
C VAL A 235 11.03 16.84 -3.37
N ALA A 236 11.19 17.74 -4.34
CA ALA A 236 12.45 18.42 -4.60
C ALA A 236 12.90 19.28 -3.41
N PHE A 237 11.97 19.99 -2.75
CA PHE A 237 12.27 20.87 -1.61
C PHE A 237 12.70 20.09 -0.36
N ILE A 238 12.01 18.99 -0.04
CA ILE A 238 12.39 18.11 1.09
C ILE A 238 13.77 17.48 0.88
N ALA A 239 14.16 17.30 -0.37
CA ALA A 239 15.39 16.61 -0.73
C ALA A 239 16.60 17.55 -0.98
N ILE A 240 16.48 18.85 -0.68
CA ILE A 240 17.64 19.74 -0.62
C ILE A 240 18.41 19.42 0.67
N PRO A 241 19.66 18.94 0.58
CA PRO A 241 20.47 18.70 1.77
C PRO A 241 20.69 20.03 2.49
N VAL A 242 20.30 20.11 3.76
CA VAL A 242 20.67 21.22 4.65
C VAL A 242 22.11 20.96 5.07
N SER A 243 23.04 21.27 4.17
CA SER A 243 24.49 21.28 4.43
C SER A 243 24.90 22.63 5.03
#